data_AF-A0A161TRQ1-F1
#
_entry.id   AF-A0A161TRQ1-F1
#
_cell.length_a   1.000
_cell.length_b   1.000
_cell.length_c   1.000
_cell.angle_alpha   90.00
_cell.angle_beta   90.00
_cell.angle_gamma   90.00
#
_symmetry.space_group_name_H-M   'P 1'
#
loop_
_entity.id
_entity.type
_entity.pdbx_description
1 polymer ?
#
loop_
_entity_poly.entity_id
_entity_poly.type
_entity_poly.pdbx_seq_one_letter_code
_entity_poly.pdbx_strand_id
1 'polypeptide(L)'
;MKKYMILVMSILFLAGCGFNKQETTKNIFLIPEGFEGSIFTFYNMPDEPALKKEDGYTVIPVKEKTLEDLKNTEISQYGVYFTSTKDMIYGVVNDQYYYVDENGKRKEINEQCISLGSNGGFTGKNGEDIKYSVIQVTSSSCGPSFKENGRNDFNAQVNHVGKYYFQKLAKTR
;
A
#
# COMPACT_ATOMS: atom_id res chain seq x y z
N MET A 1 59.40 13.14 -42.07
CA MET A 1 58.10 12.69 -42.63
C MET A 1 57.70 11.47 -41.78
N LYS A 2 56.67 11.43 -40.94
CA LYS A 2 55.32 12.01 -40.99
C LYS A 2 54.95 12.50 -39.58
N LYS A 3 54.66 13.81 -39.49
CA LYS A 3 53.71 14.36 -38.51
C LYS A 3 52.35 13.67 -38.76
N TYR A 4 51.44 13.70 -37.79
CA TYR A 4 50.07 13.12 -37.85
C TYR A 4 49.95 11.62 -37.55
N MET A 5 50.26 11.22 -36.32
CA MET A 5 49.58 10.07 -35.72
C MET A 5 49.45 10.23 -34.20
N ILE A 6 49.13 11.46 -33.77
CA ILE A 6 48.72 11.78 -32.40
C ILE A 6 47.42 12.56 -32.54
N LEU A 7 46.32 11.84 -32.72
CA LEU A 7 44.95 12.27 -32.47
C LEU A 7 44.08 11.04 -32.74
N VAL A 8 42.94 10.91 -32.08
CA VAL A 8 41.99 9.78 -32.19
C VAL A 8 42.32 8.55 -31.33
N MET A 9 42.61 8.77 -30.04
CA MET A 9 42.45 7.71 -29.03
C MET A 9 42.03 8.28 -27.66
N SER A 10 41.15 9.29 -27.65
CA SER A 10 40.77 9.98 -26.39
C SER A 10 39.32 10.42 -26.33
N ILE A 11 38.41 9.85 -27.11
CA ILE A 11 36.98 10.15 -27.03
C ILE A 11 36.23 8.82 -27.13
N LEU A 12 36.04 8.12 -26.01
CA LEU A 12 35.08 7.01 -25.87
C LEU A 12 34.92 6.51 -24.40
N PHE A 13 34.96 7.42 -23.41
CA PHE A 13 34.59 7.08 -22.01
C PHE A 13 33.64 8.12 -21.40
N LEU A 14 32.60 8.51 -22.15
CA LEU A 14 31.41 9.16 -21.59
C LEU A 14 30.17 8.32 -21.90
N ALA A 15 30.28 6.99 -21.75
CA ALA A 15 29.14 6.11 -21.78
C ALA A 15 28.57 5.97 -20.36
N GLY A 16 27.65 6.87 -20.03
CA GLY A 16 26.48 6.60 -19.19
C GLY A 16 26.75 6.23 -17.73
N CYS A 17 26.86 7.24 -16.85
CA CYS A 17 26.25 7.12 -15.53
C CYS A 17 24.73 7.12 -15.71
N GLY A 18 24.17 5.99 -16.15
CA GLY A 18 22.76 5.72 -15.97
C GLY A 18 22.53 5.54 -14.48
N PHE A 19 22.18 6.61 -13.77
CA PHE A 19 21.57 6.49 -12.46
C PHE A 19 20.28 5.69 -12.68
N ASN A 20 20.32 4.39 -12.37
CA ASN A 20 19.12 3.58 -12.29
C ASN A 20 18.20 4.29 -11.29
N LYS A 21 17.12 4.91 -11.78
CA LYS A 21 16.10 5.48 -10.90
C LYS A 21 15.57 4.32 -10.08
N GLN A 22 15.78 4.41 -8.77
CA GLN A 22 15.23 3.43 -7.84
C GLN A 22 13.70 3.53 -7.91
N GLU A 23 13.04 2.42 -8.21
CA GLU A 23 11.58 2.35 -8.20
C GLU A 23 11.07 2.54 -6.77
N THR A 24 9.96 3.26 -6.64
CA THR A 24 9.37 3.66 -5.36
C THR A 24 7.86 3.42 -5.38
N THR A 25 7.26 3.08 -4.24
CA THR A 25 5.85 2.67 -4.14
C THR A 25 4.85 3.78 -4.47
N LYS A 26 5.12 5.02 -4.04
CA LYS A 26 4.34 6.24 -4.36
C LYS A 26 2.83 6.09 -4.17
N ASN A 27 2.39 5.65 -3.00
CA ASN A 27 0.96 5.66 -2.65
C ASN A 27 0.60 6.85 -1.76
N ILE A 28 -0.63 7.34 -1.90
CA ILE A 28 -1.29 8.25 -0.95
C ILE A 28 -2.46 7.48 -0.34
N PHE A 29 -2.39 7.18 0.96
CA PHE A 29 -3.52 6.61 1.70
C PHE A 29 -4.35 7.74 2.29
N LEU A 30 -5.64 7.76 1.93
CA LEU A 30 -6.63 8.67 2.49
C LEU A 30 -7.49 7.88 3.49
N ILE A 31 -7.21 8.06 4.77
CA ILE A 31 -7.76 7.29 5.88
C ILE A 31 -8.85 8.16 6.56
N PRO A 32 -10.05 7.63 6.88
CA PRO A 32 -11.06 8.39 7.60
C PRO A 32 -10.51 8.97 8.92
N GLU A 33 -10.80 10.24 9.20
CA GLU A 33 -10.34 10.88 10.44
C GLU A 33 -10.81 10.11 11.69
N GLY A 34 -9.88 9.89 12.62
CA GLY A 34 -10.15 9.15 13.87
C GLY A 34 -10.05 7.63 13.77
N PHE A 35 -9.90 7.07 12.56
CA PHE A 35 -9.74 5.63 12.38
C PHE A 35 -8.40 5.13 12.94
N GLU A 36 -8.44 4.08 13.76
CA GLU A 36 -7.28 3.26 14.11
C GLU A 36 -7.56 1.80 13.79
N GLY A 37 -6.59 1.08 13.26
CA GLY A 37 -6.75 -0.33 12.95
C GLY A 37 -5.94 -0.79 11.75
N SER A 38 -6.28 -1.97 11.26
CA SER A 38 -5.73 -2.54 10.04
C SER A 38 -6.47 -2.05 8.80
N ILE A 39 -5.73 -1.88 7.71
CA ILE A 39 -6.23 -1.45 6.40
C ILE A 39 -5.82 -2.47 5.35
N PHE A 40 -6.79 -3.02 4.63
CA PHE A 40 -6.56 -3.88 3.47
C PHE A 40 -6.74 -3.09 2.17
N THR A 41 -5.86 -3.32 1.19
CA THR A 41 -6.12 -2.92 -0.20
C THR A 41 -6.12 -4.18 -1.06
N PHE A 42 -7.24 -4.48 -1.71
CA PHE A 42 -7.38 -5.62 -2.63
C PHE A 42 -7.33 -5.14 -4.08
N TYR A 43 -6.49 -5.78 -4.88
CA TYR A 43 -6.19 -5.45 -6.27
C TYR A 43 -6.79 -6.48 -7.23
N ASN A 44 -6.83 -6.12 -8.51
CA ASN A 44 -7.36 -6.93 -9.61
C ASN A 44 -8.83 -7.35 -9.41
N MET A 45 -9.65 -6.46 -8.85
CA MET A 45 -11.09 -6.63 -8.67
C MET A 45 -11.84 -5.96 -9.85
N PRO A 46 -12.31 -6.70 -10.88
CA PRO A 46 -12.71 -6.10 -12.16
C PRO A 46 -13.88 -5.10 -12.08
N ASP A 47 -14.79 -5.30 -11.13
CA ASP A 47 -15.99 -4.48 -10.95
C ASP A 47 -15.74 -3.22 -10.10
N GLU A 48 -14.50 -2.99 -9.67
CA GLU A 48 -14.13 -1.89 -8.78
C GLU A 48 -13.43 -0.74 -9.53
N PRO A 49 -13.48 0.50 -9.02
CA PRO A 49 -12.79 1.63 -9.64
C PRO A 49 -11.28 1.43 -9.70
N ALA A 50 -10.64 1.81 -10.81
CA ALA A 50 -9.19 1.86 -10.91
C ALA A 50 -8.61 2.97 -10.03
N LEU A 51 -7.41 2.76 -9.49
CA LEU A 51 -6.72 3.78 -8.69
C LEU A 51 -6.35 4.99 -9.57
N LYS A 52 -6.65 6.18 -9.06
CA LYS A 52 -6.29 7.45 -9.69
C LYS A 52 -4.89 7.87 -9.26
N LYS A 53 -4.29 8.77 -10.03
CA LYS A 53 -3.02 9.41 -9.66
C LYS A 53 -3.19 10.89 -9.33
N GLU A 54 -2.42 11.34 -8.35
CA GLU A 54 -2.25 12.73 -7.95
C GLU A 54 -0.74 12.98 -7.85
N ASP A 55 -0.21 13.92 -8.64
CA ASP A 55 1.23 14.26 -8.67
C ASP A 55 2.18 13.06 -8.79
N GLY A 56 1.74 12.03 -9.53
CA GLY A 56 2.50 10.80 -9.77
C GLY A 56 2.39 9.76 -8.66
N TYR A 57 1.64 10.04 -7.58
CA TYR A 57 1.27 9.09 -6.54
C TYR A 57 -0.07 8.42 -6.84
N THR A 58 -0.20 7.16 -6.50
CA THR A 58 -1.44 6.39 -6.59
C THR A 58 -2.29 6.63 -5.34
N VAL A 59 -3.54 7.07 -5.51
CA VAL A 59 -4.42 7.45 -4.39
C VAL A 59 -5.31 6.28 -3.98
N ILE A 60 -5.24 5.88 -2.71
CA ILE A 60 -6.01 4.79 -2.08
C ILE A 60 -7.01 5.41 -1.08
N PRO A 61 -8.30 5.57 -1.46
CA PRO A 61 -9.32 6.14 -0.60
C PRO A 61 -9.94 5.07 0.32
N VAL A 62 -9.35 4.90 1.50
CA VAL A 62 -9.73 3.88 2.48
C VAL A 62 -11.16 4.12 2.97
N LYS A 63 -11.93 3.03 3.08
CA LYS A 63 -13.26 3.04 3.67
C LYS A 63 -13.25 2.23 4.95
N GLU A 64 -13.83 2.77 6.00
CA GLU A 64 -14.07 2.02 7.23
C GLU A 64 -15.25 1.04 7.04
N LYS A 65 -15.11 -0.16 7.59
CA LYS A 65 -16.16 -1.18 7.66
C LYS A 65 -16.13 -1.88 9.01
N THR A 66 -17.29 -2.39 9.41
CA THR A 66 -17.42 -3.28 10.57
C THR A 66 -17.49 -4.73 10.12
N LEU A 67 -16.77 -5.62 10.81
CA LEU A 67 -16.97 -7.06 10.67
C LEU A 67 -18.02 -7.50 11.69
N GLU A 68 -19.18 -7.97 11.21
CA GLU A 68 -20.32 -8.29 12.08
C GLU A 68 -19.97 -9.34 13.15
N ASP A 69 -19.15 -10.34 12.80
CA ASP A 69 -18.66 -11.37 13.72
C ASP A 69 -17.84 -10.80 14.90
N LEU A 70 -17.35 -9.56 14.77
CA LEU A 70 -16.54 -8.86 15.76
C LEU A 70 -17.25 -7.66 16.39
N LYS A 71 -18.53 -7.40 16.08
CA LYS A 71 -19.26 -6.16 16.41
C LYS A 71 -19.26 -5.72 17.87
N ASN A 72 -19.00 -6.65 18.80
CA ASN A 72 -18.92 -6.37 20.25
C ASN A 72 -17.48 -6.45 20.77
N THR A 73 -16.49 -6.17 19.92
CA THR A 73 -15.07 -6.18 20.26
C THR A 73 -14.41 -4.88 19.82
N GLU A 74 -13.31 -4.53 20.49
CA GLU A 74 -12.48 -3.35 20.17
C GLU A 74 -11.83 -3.40 18.78
N ILE A 75 -11.89 -4.55 18.09
CA ILE A 75 -11.30 -4.78 16.77
C ILE A 75 -12.34 -4.97 15.67
N SER A 76 -13.57 -4.51 15.91
CA SER A 76 -14.69 -4.68 14.97
C SER A 76 -14.54 -3.87 13.67
N GLN A 77 -13.94 -2.68 13.75
CA GLN A 77 -13.81 -1.73 12.64
C GLN A 77 -12.45 -1.85 11.96
N TYR A 78 -12.45 -2.00 10.65
CA TYR A 78 -11.23 -2.09 9.83
C TYR A 78 -11.35 -1.21 8.59
N GLY A 79 -10.21 -0.80 8.05
CA GLY A 79 -10.13 -0.07 6.80
C GLY A 79 -10.03 -1.04 5.62
N VAL A 80 -10.67 -0.70 4.51
CA VAL A 80 -10.53 -1.48 3.28
C VAL A 80 -10.70 -0.62 2.04
N TYR A 81 -9.98 -0.99 0.98
CA TYR A 81 -10.23 -0.52 -0.36
C TYR A 81 -10.14 -1.67 -1.37
N PHE A 82 -10.97 -1.61 -2.41
CA PHE A 82 -10.97 -2.56 -3.52
C PHE A 82 -10.74 -1.79 -4.82
N THR A 83 -9.96 -2.36 -5.74
CA THR A 83 -9.61 -1.70 -7.00
C THR A 83 -9.44 -2.69 -8.15
N SER A 84 -9.79 -2.25 -9.37
CA SER A 84 -9.48 -2.98 -10.61
C SER A 84 -8.03 -2.82 -11.07
N THR A 85 -7.24 -1.94 -10.44
CA THR A 85 -5.79 -1.85 -10.68
C THR A 85 -5.17 -3.23 -10.45
N LYS A 86 -4.40 -3.72 -11.43
CA LYS A 86 -3.97 -5.12 -11.51
C LYS A 86 -3.04 -5.57 -10.38
N ASP A 87 -2.18 -4.69 -9.91
CA ASP A 87 -1.21 -5.01 -8.87
C ASP A 87 -0.83 -3.75 -8.08
N MET A 88 -0.21 -3.94 -6.92
CA MET A 88 0.44 -2.87 -6.17
C MET A 88 1.76 -2.46 -6.83
N ILE A 89 2.24 -1.26 -6.51
CA ILE A 89 3.56 -0.79 -6.96
C ILE A 89 4.61 -1.29 -5.96
N TYR A 90 5.65 -1.93 -6.47
CA TYR A 90 6.78 -2.42 -5.68
C TYR A 90 7.98 -1.49 -5.81
N GLY A 91 8.75 -1.33 -4.74
CA GLY A 91 9.91 -0.46 -4.71
C GLY A 91 10.29 -0.03 -3.30
N VAL A 92 11.14 0.99 -3.20
CA VAL A 92 11.41 1.65 -1.92
C VAL A 92 10.15 2.38 -1.45
N VAL A 93 9.77 2.12 -0.20
CA VAL A 93 8.56 2.70 0.38
C VAL A 93 8.76 4.19 0.59
N ASN A 94 7.92 5.00 -0.05
CA ASN A 94 7.85 6.44 0.11
C ASN A 94 6.39 6.94 0.12
N ASP A 95 5.51 6.09 0.65
CA ASP A 95 4.08 6.32 0.74
C ASP A 95 3.74 7.46 1.71
N GLN A 96 2.66 8.15 1.42
CA GLN A 96 2.11 9.24 2.21
C GLN A 96 0.78 8.83 2.82
N TYR A 97 0.51 9.29 4.03
CA TYR A 97 -0.65 8.88 4.81
C TYR A 97 -1.35 10.12 5.36
N TYR A 98 -2.66 10.19 5.17
CA TYR A 98 -3.46 11.32 5.63
C TYR A 98 -4.74 10.83 6.29
N TYR A 99 -5.07 11.44 7.43
CA TYR A 99 -6.46 11.46 7.89
C TYR A 99 -7.25 12.45 7.03
N VAL A 100 -8.48 12.10 6.69
CA VAL A 100 -9.37 12.91 5.87
C VAL A 100 -10.68 13.12 6.61
N ASP A 101 -11.04 14.39 6.83
CA ASP A 101 -12.30 14.77 7.47
C ASP A 101 -13.49 14.66 6.49
N GLU A 102 -14.70 14.86 7.00
CA GLU A 102 -15.94 14.80 6.20
C GLU A 102 -15.98 15.82 5.04
N ASN A 103 -15.19 16.89 5.12
CA ASN A 103 -15.08 17.92 4.08
C ASN A 103 -13.95 17.64 3.07
N GLY A 104 -13.22 16.53 3.23
CA GLY A 104 -12.09 16.16 2.38
C GLY A 104 -10.77 16.82 2.75
N LYS A 105 -10.69 17.51 3.89
CA LYS A 105 -9.44 18.13 4.37
C LYS A 105 -8.49 17.05 4.86
N ARG A 106 -7.24 17.12 4.40
CA ARG A 106 -6.18 16.16 4.74
C ARG A 106 -5.36 16.64 5.93
N LYS A 107 -5.08 15.74 6.87
CA LYS A 107 -4.11 15.91 7.95
C LYS A 107 -3.07 14.80 7.85
N GLU A 108 -1.82 15.17 7.66
CA GLU A 108 -0.72 14.21 7.52
C GLU A 108 -0.58 13.32 8.75
N ILE A 109 -0.29 12.05 8.52
CA ILE A 109 -0.01 11.04 9.54
C ILE A 109 1.49 10.76 9.51
N ASN A 110 2.11 10.86 10.68
CA ASN A 110 3.53 10.56 10.82
C ASN A 110 3.81 9.09 10.50
N GLU A 111 4.89 8.78 9.78
CA GLU A 111 5.26 7.40 9.45
C GLU A 111 5.48 6.49 10.66
N GLN A 112 5.78 7.02 11.84
CA GLN A 112 5.89 6.26 13.10
C GLN A 112 4.52 5.77 13.61
N CYS A 113 3.43 6.29 13.04
CA CYS A 113 2.06 5.87 13.29
C CYS A 113 1.56 4.83 12.28
N ILE A 114 2.44 4.35 11.39
CA ILE A 114 2.11 3.37 10.35
C ILE A 114 3.00 2.14 10.52
N SER A 115 2.40 0.96 10.55
CA SER A 115 3.12 -0.31 10.46
C SER A 115 2.81 -0.99 9.14
N LEU A 116 3.84 -1.41 8.41
CA LEU A 116 3.66 -2.15 7.17
C LEU A 116 3.40 -3.62 7.50
N GLY A 117 2.27 -4.13 7.04
CA GLY A 117 1.87 -5.51 7.21
C GLY A 117 2.27 -6.39 6.03
N SER A 118 1.64 -7.56 5.93
CA SER A 118 1.92 -8.52 4.87
C SER A 118 1.24 -8.14 3.55
N ASN A 119 1.95 -8.40 2.46
CA ASN A 119 1.40 -8.45 1.12
C ASN A 119 1.22 -9.92 0.70
N GLY A 120 0.25 -10.19 -0.16
CA GLY A 120 0.00 -11.55 -0.64
C GLY A 120 -0.93 -11.59 -1.84
N GLY A 121 -1.32 -12.81 -2.22
CA GLY A 121 -2.31 -13.00 -3.26
C GLY A 121 -2.94 -14.38 -3.24
N PHE A 122 -4.10 -14.49 -3.89
CA PHE A 122 -4.89 -15.72 -3.98
C PHE A 122 -5.74 -15.71 -5.25
N THR A 123 -6.16 -16.90 -5.69
CA THR A 123 -7.05 -17.03 -6.85
C THR A 123 -8.49 -16.74 -6.44
N GLY A 124 -9.08 -15.71 -7.04
CA GLY A 124 -10.47 -15.33 -6.90
C GLY A 124 -11.43 -16.32 -7.55
N LYS A 125 -12.72 -16.20 -7.22
CA LYS A 125 -13.78 -17.12 -7.67
C LYS A 125 -13.86 -17.27 -9.19
N ASN A 126 -13.56 -16.22 -9.94
CA ASN A 126 -13.61 -16.24 -11.40
C ASN A 126 -12.23 -16.54 -12.05
N GLY A 127 -11.25 -16.97 -11.25
CA GLY A 127 -9.90 -17.33 -11.71
C GLY A 127 -8.92 -16.16 -11.77
N GLU A 128 -9.32 -14.96 -11.38
CA GLU A 128 -8.47 -13.79 -11.25
C GLU A 128 -7.40 -13.98 -10.16
N ASP A 129 -6.18 -13.47 -10.37
CA ASP A 129 -5.14 -13.42 -9.35
C ASP A 129 -5.32 -12.14 -8.51
N ILE A 130 -5.97 -12.26 -7.35
CA ILE A 130 -6.23 -11.15 -6.44
C ILE A 130 -4.98 -10.94 -5.60
N LYS A 131 -4.42 -9.73 -5.63
CA LYS A 131 -3.36 -9.32 -4.71
C LYS A 131 -3.94 -8.51 -3.57
N TYR A 132 -3.28 -8.53 -2.42
CA TYR A 132 -3.62 -7.66 -1.31
C TYR A 132 -2.38 -7.12 -0.61
N SER A 133 -2.51 -5.92 -0.04
CA SER A 133 -1.55 -5.32 0.87
C SER A 133 -2.23 -4.94 2.18
N VAL A 134 -1.49 -5.02 3.29
CA VAL A 134 -1.98 -4.68 4.63
C VAL A 134 -1.07 -3.63 5.25
N ILE A 135 -1.67 -2.61 5.86
CA ILE A 135 -0.98 -1.71 6.80
C ILE A 135 -1.77 -1.61 8.10
N GLN A 136 -1.15 -1.12 9.16
CA GLN A 136 -1.83 -0.69 10.37
C GLN A 136 -1.59 0.79 10.59
N VAL A 137 -2.60 1.48 11.11
CA VAL A 137 -2.53 2.89 11.50
C VAL A 137 -2.98 3.04 12.95
N THR A 138 -2.31 3.92 13.69
CA THR A 138 -2.69 4.30 15.05
C THR A 138 -2.52 5.80 15.25
N SER A 139 -3.23 6.39 16.19
CA SER A 139 -2.96 7.73 16.74
C SER A 139 -2.52 7.66 18.20
N SER A 140 -2.87 6.57 18.90
CA SER A 140 -2.62 6.35 20.32
C SER A 140 -1.24 5.74 20.65
N SER A 141 -0.63 5.02 19.70
CA SER A 141 0.57 4.21 19.97
C SER A 141 1.73 4.48 19.01
N CYS A 142 1.80 5.69 18.42
CA CYS A 142 2.86 6.01 17.46
C CYS A 142 4.27 5.89 18.06
N GLY A 143 5.19 5.32 17.30
CA GLY A 143 6.59 5.20 17.67
C GLY A 143 7.29 4.06 16.95
N PRO A 144 8.62 3.92 17.14
CA PRO A 144 9.41 2.90 16.45
C PRO A 144 8.89 1.48 16.67
N SER A 145 8.46 1.19 17.90
CA SER A 145 7.90 -0.13 18.25
C SER A 145 6.63 -0.45 17.46
N PHE A 146 5.72 0.52 17.32
CA PHE A 146 4.53 0.35 16.48
C PHE A 146 4.89 0.24 15.01
N LYS A 147 5.76 1.12 14.50
CA LYS A 147 6.19 1.08 13.10
C LYS A 147 6.74 -0.30 12.73
N GLU A 148 7.56 -0.88 13.59
CA GLU A 148 8.21 -2.17 13.38
C GLU A 148 7.28 -3.37 13.59
N ASN A 149 6.43 -3.35 14.62
CA ASN A 149 5.70 -4.55 15.07
C ASN A 149 4.18 -4.48 14.93
N GLY A 150 3.63 -3.28 14.69
CA GLY A 150 2.20 -3.01 14.79
C GLY A 150 1.68 -3.23 16.22
N ARG A 151 0.37 -3.47 16.34
CA ARG A 151 -0.27 -3.91 17.59
C ARG A 151 -0.84 -5.32 17.45
N ASN A 152 -0.84 -6.06 18.56
CA ASN A 152 -1.32 -7.45 18.59
C ASN A 152 -2.82 -7.58 18.34
N ASP A 153 -3.62 -6.63 18.81
CA ASP A 153 -5.05 -6.58 18.55
C ASP A 153 -5.33 -6.30 17.07
N PHE A 154 -4.59 -5.40 16.44
CA PHE A 154 -4.66 -5.18 14.99
C PHE A 154 -4.16 -6.38 14.20
N ASN A 155 -3.16 -7.13 14.68
CA ASN A 155 -2.78 -8.42 14.08
C ASN A 155 -3.91 -9.45 14.16
N ALA A 156 -4.62 -9.53 15.29
CA ALA A 156 -5.81 -10.37 15.41
C ALA A 156 -6.91 -9.93 14.42
N GLN A 157 -7.12 -8.61 14.30
CA GLN A 157 -8.05 -8.05 13.32
C GLN A 157 -7.70 -8.47 11.88
N VAL A 158 -6.42 -8.35 11.49
CA VAL A 158 -5.92 -8.79 10.17
C VAL A 158 -6.27 -10.25 9.90
N ASN A 159 -6.12 -11.14 10.90
CA ASN A 159 -6.45 -12.55 10.75
C ASN A 159 -7.95 -12.79 10.52
N HIS A 160 -8.82 -12.11 11.28
CA HIS A 160 -10.27 -12.23 11.13
C HIS A 160 -10.76 -11.65 9.80
N VAL A 161 -10.32 -10.44 9.44
CA VAL A 161 -10.69 -9.75 8.19
C VAL A 161 -10.16 -10.50 6.98
N GLY A 162 -8.90 -10.94 7.02
CA GLY A 162 -8.28 -11.75 5.98
C GLY A 162 -9.05 -13.05 5.75
N LYS A 163 -9.34 -13.80 6.82
CA LYS A 163 -10.16 -15.02 6.73
C LYS A 163 -11.53 -14.76 6.11
N TYR A 164 -12.22 -13.70 6.53
CA TYR A 164 -13.52 -13.32 5.97
C TYR A 164 -13.43 -13.09 4.45
N TYR A 165 -12.47 -12.29 3.99
CA TYR A 165 -12.35 -11.99 2.56
C TYR A 165 -11.82 -13.17 1.76
N PHE A 166 -10.89 -13.97 2.27
CA PHE A 166 -10.41 -15.16 1.56
C PHE A 166 -11.55 -16.17 1.36
N GLN A 167 -12.40 -16.39 2.37
CA GLN A 167 -13.59 -17.24 2.20
C GLN A 167 -14.60 -16.65 1.21
N LYS A 168 -14.78 -15.32 1.25
CA LYS A 168 -15.76 -14.62 0.40
C LYS A 168 -15.31 -14.50 -1.05
N LEU A 169 -14.01 -14.34 -1.30
CA LEU A 169 -13.47 -13.99 -2.61
C LEU A 169 -12.73 -15.14 -3.29
N ALA A 170 -12.13 -16.07 -2.54
CA ALA A 170 -11.34 -17.14 -3.14
C ALA A 170 -12.24 -18.19 -3.82
N LYS A 171 -11.70 -18.80 -4.87
CA LYS A 171 -12.30 -19.97 -5.49
C LYS A 171 -12.31 -21.13 -4.50
N THR A 172 -13.50 -21.58 -4.10
CA THR A 172 -13.64 -22.82 -3.34
C THR A 172 -13.27 -23.98 -4.27
N ARG A 173 -12.35 -24.83 -3.83
CA ARG A 173 -11.99 -26.06 -4.56
C ARG A 173 -13.14 -27.06 -4.53
#